data_AF-A0A2E6Q466-F1
#
_entry.id   AF-A0A2E6Q466-F1
#
_cell.length_a   1.000
_cell.length_b   1.000
_cell.length_c   1.000
_cell.angle_alpha   90.00
_cell.angle_beta   90.00
_cell.angle_gamma   90.00
#
_symmetry.space_group_name_H-M   'P 1'
#
loop_
_entity.id
_entity.type
_entity.pdbx_description
1 polymer ?
#
loop_
_entity_poly.entity_id
_entity_poly.type
_entity_poly.pdbx_seq_one_letter_code
_entity_poly.pdbx_strand_id
1 'polypeptide(L)'
;MVRVGMALADGSGASRYSSLQANAKTNRAGLWSARFIHPSEWRRGKRLPGASAIHPELKGGVDDRILVTAHAYPWRSIGRIDNGGRGHCTGVLISPTHVLTAGHCLYDRKLRRPYPAGILHFTAGLKGDRYVAHSRAKRVHPSPYFAARAKVGDNLAPDDWAILELKKPIGNKVGYIGWTNIDRRNIGQFHRDDLRFIQAGYSQDRPRGISAHIGCQFIGQGDDKSKLEFHNCDAINGSSGSPIFYISRGQLRVVGVHAATLTTAEGSKIGGAILTGRFASYLKRHVKENNGRTPPTLRPQAAKSAIDQLSRRLRITPHRAKPLTK
;
A
#
# COMPACT_ATOMS: atom_id res chain seq x y z
N MET A 1 19.62 -25.93 16.28
CA MET A 1 18.43 -26.76 16.01
C MET A 1 17.20 -25.85 16.06
N VAL A 2 16.78 -25.28 14.93
CA VAL A 2 15.75 -24.22 14.89
C VAL A 2 14.38 -24.86 14.76
N ARG A 3 13.65 -24.94 15.89
CA ARG A 3 12.24 -25.37 15.91
C ARG A 3 11.35 -24.18 15.54
N VAL A 4 10.59 -24.38 14.46
CA VAL A 4 9.59 -23.48 13.90
C VAL A 4 8.25 -23.74 14.61
N GLY A 5 7.54 -22.70 15.06
CA GLY A 5 6.19 -22.79 15.65
C GLY A 5 5.33 -21.57 15.27
N MET A 6 4.15 -21.77 14.66
CA MET A 6 2.78 -21.98 15.21
C MET A 6 1.88 -20.70 15.21
N ALA A 7 0.54 -20.65 15.12
CA ALA A 7 -0.65 -21.41 14.63
C ALA A 7 -1.80 -20.35 14.39
N LEU A 8 -2.60 -20.33 13.30
CA LEU A 8 -4.09 -20.52 13.18
C LEU A 8 -5.00 -19.27 13.40
N ALA A 9 -6.24 -19.14 12.90
CA ALA A 9 -7.30 -20.09 12.43
C ALA A 9 -8.29 -19.37 11.46
N ASP A 10 -8.94 -19.99 10.46
CA ASP A 10 -10.07 -20.96 10.46
C ASP A 10 -11.33 -20.47 11.21
N GLY A 11 -12.45 -20.42 10.47
CA GLY A 11 -13.76 -19.99 10.90
C GLY A 11 -14.79 -21.07 10.62
N SER A 12 -15.08 -21.86 11.64
CA SER A 12 -16.37 -22.51 11.84
C SER A 12 -16.88 -22.10 13.21
N GLY A 13 -18.04 -21.46 13.27
CA GLY A 13 -18.70 -21.10 14.52
C GLY A 13 -18.71 -19.59 14.78
N ALA A 14 -19.92 -19.06 14.84
CA ALA A 14 -20.21 -17.68 15.19
C ALA A 14 -19.60 -17.26 16.53
N SER A 15 -19.44 -15.94 16.68
CA SER A 15 -18.76 -15.22 17.77
C SER A 15 -17.23 -15.24 17.66
N ARG A 16 -16.57 -14.11 17.93
CA ARG A 16 -15.11 -13.87 17.97
C ARG A 16 -14.48 -13.33 16.66
N TYR A 17 -14.60 -12.02 16.46
CA TYR A 17 -13.62 -11.24 15.68
C TYR A 17 -12.94 -10.20 16.59
N SER A 18 -11.81 -10.58 17.15
CA SER A 18 -10.75 -9.71 17.65
C SER A 18 -9.44 -10.22 17.01
N SER A 19 -8.52 -9.49 16.39
CA SER A 19 -8.28 -8.06 16.25
C SER A 19 -6.82 -7.88 15.77
N LEU A 20 -6.50 -7.18 14.67
CA LEU A 20 -5.13 -7.15 14.10
C LEU A 20 -4.65 -5.76 13.62
N GLN A 21 -3.50 -5.24 14.12
CA GLN A 21 -2.53 -4.25 13.54
C GLN A 21 -1.21 -4.29 14.33
N ALA A 22 -0.02 -3.89 13.83
CA ALA A 22 1.29 -3.96 14.53
C ALA A 22 2.06 -2.61 14.64
N ASN A 23 2.81 -2.36 15.73
CA ASN A 23 3.70 -1.19 15.95
C ASN A 23 5.12 -1.56 16.39
N ALA A 24 6.16 -1.31 15.59
CA ALA A 24 7.54 -1.73 15.88
C ALA A 24 8.37 -0.70 16.68
N LYS A 25 9.10 -1.13 17.74
CA LYS A 25 10.21 -0.39 18.38
C LYS A 25 11.44 -1.31 18.56
N THR A 26 12.64 -0.74 18.43
CA THR A 26 13.93 -1.43 18.64
C THR A 26 14.43 -1.23 20.08
N ASN A 27 14.94 -2.30 20.72
CA ASN A 27 15.69 -2.18 21.98
C ASN A 27 17.21 -2.16 21.75
N ARG A 28 18.00 -1.89 22.82
CA ARG A 28 19.49 -1.79 22.78
C ARG A 28 20.21 -3.06 22.31
N ALA A 29 19.51 -4.20 22.20
CA ALA A 29 20.03 -5.47 21.71
C ALA A 29 19.68 -5.75 20.22
N GLY A 30 19.08 -4.79 19.51
CA GLY A 30 18.73 -4.95 18.08
C GLY A 30 17.51 -5.84 17.81
N LEU A 31 16.76 -6.23 18.85
CA LEU A 31 15.52 -7.00 18.72
C LEU A 31 14.31 -6.07 18.54
N TRP A 32 13.40 -6.44 17.64
CA TRP A 32 12.16 -5.71 17.35
C TRP A 32 11.02 -6.20 18.25
N SER A 33 10.30 -5.29 18.90
CA SER A 33 9.00 -5.58 19.54
C SER A 33 7.89 -4.86 18.78
N ALA A 34 6.82 -5.59 18.44
CA ALA A 34 5.64 -5.05 17.79
C ALA A 34 4.42 -5.09 18.73
N ARG A 35 3.80 -3.96 19.09
CA ARG A 35 2.52 -3.97 19.82
C ARG A 35 1.38 -4.07 18.83
N PHE A 36 0.52 -5.08 19.00
CA PHE A 36 -0.67 -5.18 18.18
C PHE A 36 -1.81 -4.26 18.68
N ILE A 37 -2.45 -3.44 17.81
CA ILE A 37 -3.60 -2.58 18.15
C ILE A 37 -4.89 -3.22 17.64
N HIS A 38 -5.87 -3.36 18.53
CA HIS A 38 -7.15 -4.01 18.26
C HIS A 38 -8.05 -3.12 17.35
N PRO A 39 -8.82 -3.64 16.36
CA PRO A 39 -9.74 -2.86 15.52
C PRO A 39 -10.79 -2.05 16.28
N SER A 40 -11.06 -2.36 17.55
CA SER A 40 -11.89 -1.51 18.43
C SER A 40 -11.16 -0.24 18.92
N GLU A 41 -9.83 -0.27 18.99
CA GLU A 41 -9.01 0.91 19.22
C GLU A 41 -8.84 1.72 17.93
N TRP A 42 -8.87 1.08 16.74
CA TRP A 42 -8.94 1.77 15.44
C TRP A 42 -10.28 2.47 15.20
N ARG A 43 -11.39 1.81 15.59
CA ARG A 43 -12.76 2.36 15.51
C ARG A 43 -12.92 3.69 16.24
N ARG A 44 -12.06 3.97 17.24
CA ARG A 44 -12.05 5.23 18.00
C ARG A 44 -11.14 6.31 17.41
N GLY A 45 -10.68 6.17 16.17
CA GLY A 45 -9.84 7.17 15.50
C GLY A 45 -8.49 7.43 16.17
N LYS A 46 -8.00 6.50 17.00
CA LYS A 46 -6.74 6.68 17.71
C LYS A 46 -5.56 6.51 16.74
N ARG A 47 -4.79 7.58 16.54
CA ARG A 47 -3.56 7.61 15.74
C ARG A 47 -2.53 6.60 16.25
N LEU A 48 -1.72 6.06 15.33
CA LEU A 48 -0.65 5.12 15.66
C LEU A 48 0.52 5.84 16.38
N PRO A 49 1.12 5.26 17.44
CA PRO A 49 2.35 5.79 18.03
C PRO A 49 3.49 5.86 16.99
N GLY A 50 4.01 7.06 16.72
CA GLY A 50 5.04 7.31 15.70
C GLY A 50 4.54 8.16 14.52
N ALA A 51 3.22 8.28 14.36
CA ALA A 51 2.55 9.27 13.53
C ALA A 51 2.41 10.58 14.30
N SER A 52 3.40 11.47 14.24
CA SER A 52 3.35 12.80 14.90
C SER A 52 4.51 13.72 14.52
N ALA A 53 5.03 13.62 13.30
CA ALA A 53 5.96 14.63 12.81
C ALA A 53 5.17 15.68 12.02
N ILE A 54 5.47 16.96 12.23
CA ILE A 54 4.91 18.00 11.35
C ILE A 54 5.60 17.88 9.99
N HIS A 55 4.85 17.71 8.91
CA HIS A 55 5.40 17.63 7.55
C HIS A 55 4.68 18.60 6.60
N PRO A 56 5.37 19.59 6.01
CA PRO A 56 4.75 20.70 5.27
C PRO A 56 4.03 20.27 3.99
N GLU A 57 4.42 19.13 3.39
CA GLU A 57 3.74 18.59 2.21
C GLU A 57 2.55 17.66 2.54
N LEU A 58 2.29 17.37 3.82
CA LEU A 58 1.24 16.46 4.28
C LEU A 58 0.01 17.18 4.82
N LYS A 59 -1.12 16.46 4.80
CA LYS A 59 -2.44 16.96 5.17
C LYS A 59 -2.46 17.47 6.61
N GLY A 60 -2.92 18.71 6.82
CA GLY A 60 -3.05 19.29 8.16
C GLY A 60 -1.73 19.38 8.94
N GLY A 61 -0.60 19.23 8.23
CA GLY A 61 0.72 19.25 8.80
C GLY A 61 1.11 18.01 9.58
N VAL A 62 0.27 16.99 9.81
CA VAL A 62 0.66 15.82 10.63
C VAL A 62 0.93 14.60 9.76
N ASP A 63 2.12 14.00 9.90
CA ASP A 63 2.47 12.76 9.21
C ASP A 63 1.92 11.54 9.96
N ASP A 64 0.87 10.91 9.40
CA ASP A 64 0.30 9.65 9.90
C ASP A 64 0.96 8.40 9.30
N ARG A 65 2.01 8.55 8.48
CA ARG A 65 2.77 7.43 7.92
C ARG A 65 3.70 6.82 8.98
N ILE A 66 3.73 5.50 9.02
CA ILE A 66 4.69 4.73 9.82
C ILE A 66 5.72 4.05 8.92
N LEU A 67 6.96 3.91 9.41
CA LEU A 67 7.95 3.05 8.76
C LEU A 67 7.55 1.58 8.95
N VAL A 68 7.65 0.79 7.88
CA VAL A 68 7.34 -0.64 7.90
C VAL A 68 8.56 -1.50 7.55
N THR A 69 8.53 -2.76 7.93
CA THR A 69 9.65 -3.68 7.68
C THR A 69 9.70 -4.07 6.20
N ALA A 70 10.57 -3.39 5.44
CA ALA A 70 10.70 -3.55 3.99
C ALA A 70 10.83 -5.00 3.50
N HIS A 71 11.47 -5.89 4.27
CA HIS A 71 11.71 -7.29 3.88
C HIS A 71 10.55 -8.25 4.23
N ALA A 72 9.53 -7.78 4.95
CA ALA A 72 8.36 -8.58 5.32
C ALA A 72 7.24 -8.44 4.29
N TYR A 73 6.46 -9.50 4.08
CA TYR A 73 5.21 -9.41 3.30
C TYR A 73 4.13 -8.74 4.17
N PRO A 74 3.29 -7.85 3.62
CA PRO A 74 3.14 -7.46 2.20
C PRO A 74 4.10 -6.37 1.70
N TRP A 75 4.86 -5.73 2.59
CA TRP A 75 5.67 -4.55 2.26
C TRP A 75 6.71 -4.83 1.17
N ARG A 76 7.32 -6.01 1.19
CA ARG A 76 8.30 -6.43 0.18
C ARG A 76 7.74 -6.66 -1.22
N SER A 77 6.41 -6.74 -1.41
CA SER A 77 5.79 -6.76 -2.74
C SER A 77 5.51 -5.35 -3.30
N ILE A 78 5.74 -4.32 -2.48
CA ILE A 78 5.69 -2.91 -2.87
C ILE A 78 7.13 -2.43 -3.04
N GLY A 79 7.43 -1.85 -4.20
CA GLY A 79 8.79 -1.52 -4.60
C GLY A 79 8.92 -0.11 -5.13
N ARG A 80 10.17 0.35 -5.18
CA ARG A 80 10.57 1.61 -5.79
C ARG A 80 10.80 1.40 -7.29
N ILE A 81 10.26 2.30 -8.11
CA ILE A 81 10.52 2.36 -9.55
C ILE A 81 11.48 3.52 -9.81
N ASP A 82 12.69 3.22 -10.27
CA ASP A 82 13.68 4.20 -10.70
C ASP A 82 13.60 4.40 -12.22
N ASN A 83 13.65 5.65 -12.67
CA ASN A 83 13.51 6.05 -14.08
C ASN A 83 14.84 6.56 -14.70
N GLY A 84 15.96 5.94 -14.34
CA GLY A 84 17.27 6.28 -14.91
C GLY A 84 17.82 7.63 -14.43
N GLY A 85 17.66 7.95 -13.14
CA GLY A 85 18.21 9.16 -12.53
C GLY A 85 17.29 10.38 -12.58
N ARG A 86 16.07 10.26 -13.10
CA ARG A 86 15.09 11.36 -13.24
C ARG A 86 14.05 11.38 -12.11
N GLY A 87 14.34 10.73 -10.99
CA GLY A 87 13.43 10.55 -9.86
C GLY A 87 13.01 9.10 -9.63
N HIS A 88 11.95 8.93 -8.84
CA HIS A 88 11.39 7.63 -8.56
C HIS A 88 9.89 7.71 -8.26
N CYS A 89 9.25 6.56 -8.41
CA CYS A 89 7.87 6.30 -8.02
C CYS A 89 7.79 5.06 -7.13
N THR A 90 6.57 4.71 -6.74
CA THR A 90 6.22 3.44 -6.12
C THR A 90 5.46 2.56 -7.11
N GLY A 91 5.57 1.24 -6.98
CA GLY A 91 4.66 0.29 -7.62
C GLY A 91 4.44 -0.96 -6.77
N VAL A 92 3.42 -1.74 -7.11
CA VAL A 92 3.07 -2.99 -6.44
C VAL A 92 3.11 -4.18 -7.39
N LEU A 93 3.73 -5.28 -6.98
CA LEU A 93 3.63 -6.54 -7.72
C LEU A 93 2.20 -7.10 -7.60
N ILE A 94 1.57 -7.33 -8.75
CA ILE A 94 0.23 -7.97 -8.86
C ILE A 94 0.30 -9.36 -9.50
N SER A 95 1.49 -9.78 -9.92
CA SER A 95 1.82 -11.14 -10.37
C SER A 95 3.34 -11.35 -10.23
N PRO A 96 3.90 -12.53 -10.59
CA PRO A 96 5.34 -12.75 -10.56
C PRO A 96 6.17 -11.74 -11.35
N THR A 97 5.63 -11.20 -12.45
CA THR A 97 6.35 -10.32 -13.40
C THR A 97 5.69 -8.97 -13.65
N HIS A 98 4.51 -8.66 -13.12
CA HIS A 98 3.80 -7.41 -13.41
C HIS A 98 3.71 -6.52 -12.18
N VAL A 99 4.12 -5.27 -12.35
CA VAL A 99 4.01 -4.20 -11.36
C VAL A 99 2.95 -3.21 -11.82
N LEU A 100 1.97 -2.92 -10.96
CA LEU A 100 1.00 -1.86 -11.14
C LEU A 100 1.55 -0.55 -10.57
N THR A 101 1.40 0.54 -11.32
CA THR A 101 1.90 1.89 -10.97
C THR A 101 1.06 2.96 -11.68
N ALA A 102 1.35 4.24 -11.42
CA ALA A 102 0.80 5.36 -12.18
C ALA A 102 1.44 5.46 -13.57
N GLY A 103 0.69 5.99 -14.55
CA GLY A 103 1.14 6.13 -15.94
C GLY A 103 2.27 7.13 -16.10
N HIS A 104 2.18 8.27 -15.41
CA HIS A 104 3.19 9.33 -15.45
C HIS A 104 4.55 8.87 -14.91
N CYS A 105 4.60 7.83 -14.07
CA CYS A 105 5.85 7.25 -13.59
C CYS A 105 6.66 6.61 -14.72
N LEU A 106 6.00 6.16 -15.78
CA LEU A 106 6.61 5.44 -16.90
C LEU A 106 6.69 6.30 -18.17
N TYR A 107 6.44 7.61 -18.07
CA TYR A 107 6.31 8.50 -19.21
C TYR A 107 7.22 9.73 -19.10
N ASP A 108 7.94 10.03 -20.18
CA ASP A 108 8.70 11.27 -20.32
C ASP A 108 7.78 12.37 -20.85
N ARG A 109 7.34 13.28 -19.96
CA ARG A 109 6.47 14.40 -20.32
C ARG A 109 7.13 15.39 -21.29
N LYS A 110 8.46 15.54 -21.23
CA LYS A 110 9.19 16.46 -22.12
C LYS A 110 9.23 15.91 -23.54
N LEU A 111 9.51 14.61 -23.66
CA LEU A 111 9.60 13.91 -24.95
C LEU A 111 8.27 13.34 -25.46
N ARG A 112 7.18 13.51 -24.69
CA ARG A 112 5.84 12.97 -24.97
C ARG A 112 5.86 11.50 -25.40
N ARG A 113 6.62 10.67 -24.70
CA ARG A 113 6.71 9.23 -24.96
C ARG A 113 7.01 8.42 -23.70
N PRO A 114 6.65 7.12 -23.65
CA PRO A 114 7.08 6.24 -22.57
C PRO A 114 8.61 6.20 -22.42
N TYR A 115 9.09 6.05 -21.19
CA TYR A 115 10.51 5.77 -20.96
C TYR A 115 10.91 4.45 -21.62
N PRO A 116 12.14 4.34 -22.17
CA PRO A 116 12.67 3.06 -22.62
C PRO A 116 12.64 2.02 -21.50
N ALA A 117 12.12 0.82 -21.74
CA ALA A 117 11.98 -0.19 -20.68
C ALA A 117 13.32 -0.52 -19.99
N GLY A 118 14.43 -0.50 -20.74
CA GLY A 118 15.75 -0.82 -20.21
C GLY A 118 16.25 0.09 -19.09
N ILE A 119 15.76 1.34 -19.01
CA ILE A 119 16.17 2.30 -17.97
C ILE A 119 15.30 2.23 -16.71
N LEU A 120 14.18 1.52 -16.77
CA LEU A 120 13.24 1.37 -15.65
C LEU A 120 13.65 0.19 -14.78
N HIS A 121 13.85 0.47 -13.49
CA HIS A 121 14.28 -0.51 -12.50
C HIS A 121 13.23 -0.61 -11.39
N PHE A 122 12.80 -1.83 -11.06
CA PHE A 122 11.92 -2.09 -9.92
C PHE A 122 12.70 -2.78 -8.80
N THR A 123 12.72 -2.16 -7.62
CA THR A 123 13.47 -2.61 -6.45
C THR A 123 12.51 -2.91 -5.30
N ALA A 124 12.43 -4.19 -4.92
CA ALA A 124 11.49 -4.71 -3.94
C ALA A 124 12.14 -4.88 -2.56
N GLY A 125 11.46 -4.39 -1.51
CA GLY A 125 11.92 -4.45 -0.14
C GLY A 125 13.24 -3.69 0.10
N LEU A 126 13.34 -2.48 -0.44
CA LEU A 126 14.49 -1.59 -0.29
C LEU A 126 14.52 -0.99 1.14
N LYS A 127 15.68 -1.08 1.79
CA LYS A 127 15.99 -0.44 3.07
C LYS A 127 17.47 -0.02 3.08
N GLY A 128 17.73 1.29 3.14
CA GLY A 128 19.09 1.80 3.00
C GLY A 128 19.64 1.43 1.62
N ASP A 129 20.79 0.75 1.57
CA ASP A 129 21.42 0.25 0.32
C ASP A 129 21.04 -1.21 0.00
N ARG A 130 20.25 -1.85 0.87
CA ARG A 130 19.91 -3.27 0.75
C ARG A 130 18.50 -3.45 0.18
N TYR A 131 18.31 -4.47 -0.63
CA TYR A 131 17.01 -4.84 -1.20
C TYR A 131 16.82 -6.36 -1.20
N VAL A 132 15.58 -6.83 -1.27
CA VAL A 132 15.27 -8.28 -1.33
C VAL A 132 15.40 -8.79 -2.76
N ALA A 133 14.87 -8.04 -3.72
CA ALA A 133 14.89 -8.39 -5.12
C ALA A 133 14.89 -7.15 -6.02
N HIS A 134 15.45 -7.31 -7.22
CA HIS A 134 15.51 -6.27 -8.24
C HIS A 134 15.26 -6.89 -9.61
N SER A 135 14.56 -6.14 -10.47
CA SER A 135 14.49 -6.43 -11.90
C SER A 135 14.43 -5.15 -12.72
N ARG A 136 15.10 -5.16 -13.87
CA ARG A 136 14.80 -4.20 -14.95
C ARG A 136 13.44 -4.51 -15.56
N ALA A 137 12.84 -3.50 -16.18
CA ALA A 137 11.66 -3.71 -16.99
C ALA A 137 12.01 -4.39 -18.32
N LYS A 138 11.10 -5.24 -18.76
CA LYS A 138 11.06 -5.86 -20.08
C LYS A 138 10.22 -5.02 -21.02
N ARG A 139 9.04 -4.59 -20.56
CA ARG A 139 8.09 -3.78 -21.34
C ARG A 139 7.34 -2.81 -20.43
N VAL A 140 6.94 -1.69 -21.03
CA VAL A 140 6.07 -0.68 -20.42
C VAL A 140 4.72 -0.77 -21.11
N HIS A 141 3.67 -0.93 -20.32
CA HIS A 141 2.29 -1.01 -20.78
C HIS A 141 1.49 0.15 -20.19
N PRO A 142 1.55 1.35 -20.79
CA PRO A 142 0.74 2.47 -20.33
C PRO A 142 -0.73 2.23 -20.66
N SER A 143 -1.64 2.90 -19.96
CA SER A 143 -3.02 3.02 -20.44
C SER A 143 -3.01 3.52 -21.90
N PRO A 144 -3.73 2.86 -22.83
CA PRO A 144 -3.82 3.33 -24.22
C PRO A 144 -4.35 4.77 -24.30
N TYR A 145 -5.30 5.11 -23.42
CA TYR A 145 -5.87 6.45 -23.35
C TYR A 145 -4.89 7.47 -22.76
N PHE A 146 -4.09 7.09 -21.77
CA PHE A 146 -3.03 7.97 -21.26
C PHE A 146 -2.00 8.28 -22.34
N ALA A 147 -1.53 7.27 -23.07
CA ALA A 147 -0.56 7.45 -24.13
C ALA A 147 -1.10 8.33 -25.26
N ALA A 148 -2.39 8.20 -25.60
CA ALA A 148 -3.05 9.05 -26.59
C ALA A 148 -3.20 10.49 -26.10
N ARG A 149 -3.78 10.70 -24.90
CA ARG A 149 -3.99 12.02 -24.29
C ARG A 149 -2.69 12.77 -24.05
N ALA A 150 -1.63 12.07 -23.65
CA ALA A 150 -0.33 12.69 -23.38
C ALA A 150 0.38 13.20 -24.64
N LYS A 151 0.12 12.60 -25.81
CA LYS A 151 0.64 13.12 -27.08
C LYS A 151 0.01 14.47 -27.45
N VAL A 152 -1.29 14.62 -27.18
CA VAL A 152 -2.07 15.81 -27.52
C VAL A 152 -2.16 16.84 -26.39
N GLY A 153 -1.61 16.55 -25.21
CA GLY A 153 -1.61 17.47 -24.06
C GLY A 153 -2.95 17.57 -23.32
N ASP A 154 -3.79 16.54 -23.40
CA ASP A 154 -5.10 16.48 -22.73
C ASP A 154 -4.97 16.03 -21.26
N ASN A 155 -6.07 16.11 -20.49
CA ASN A 155 -6.14 15.69 -19.10
C ASN A 155 -5.84 14.19 -18.96
N LEU A 156 -4.74 13.88 -18.27
CA LEU A 156 -4.21 12.53 -18.09
C LEU A 156 -4.79 11.81 -16.87
N ALA A 157 -5.36 12.56 -15.93
CA ALA A 157 -5.76 12.05 -14.61
C ALA A 157 -6.68 10.81 -14.67
N PRO A 158 -7.66 10.70 -15.59
CA PRO A 158 -8.53 9.52 -15.66
C PRO A 158 -7.84 8.20 -15.95
N ASP A 159 -6.71 8.28 -16.64
CA ASP A 159 -6.05 7.15 -17.29
C ASP A 159 -4.62 6.94 -16.80
N ASP A 160 -4.23 7.66 -15.73
CA ASP A 160 -2.89 7.68 -15.14
C ASP A 160 -2.53 6.39 -14.37
N TRP A 161 -2.71 5.25 -15.03
CA TRP A 161 -2.32 3.92 -14.58
C TRP A 161 -1.46 3.25 -15.66
N ALA A 162 -0.57 2.36 -15.24
CA ALA A 162 0.24 1.57 -16.14
C ALA A 162 0.71 0.26 -15.51
N ILE A 163 1.09 -0.68 -16.36
CA ILE A 163 1.73 -1.93 -15.97
C ILE A 163 3.18 -1.95 -16.44
N LEU A 164 4.09 -2.23 -15.51
CA LEU A 164 5.49 -2.50 -15.82
C LEU A 164 5.72 -4.01 -15.80
N GLU A 165 6.06 -4.58 -16.95
CA GLU A 165 6.43 -6.00 -17.04
C GLU A 165 7.93 -6.14 -16.77
N LEU A 166 8.30 -7.02 -15.84
CA LEU A 166 9.66 -7.25 -15.38
C LEU A 166 10.36 -8.36 -16.18
N LYS A 167 11.68 -8.23 -16.37
CA LYS A 167 12.51 -9.28 -16.99
C LYS A 167 12.60 -10.54 -16.11
N LYS A 168 12.67 -10.38 -14.79
CA LYS A 168 12.76 -11.48 -13.82
C LYS A 168 11.43 -11.65 -13.07
N PRO A 169 10.94 -12.88 -12.81
CA PRO A 169 9.71 -13.14 -12.08
C PRO A 169 9.91 -12.97 -10.56
N ILE A 170 10.37 -11.80 -10.12
CA ILE A 170 10.77 -11.57 -8.72
C ILE A 170 9.61 -11.67 -7.74
N GLY A 171 8.36 -11.55 -8.19
CA GLY A 171 7.18 -11.79 -7.35
C GLY A 171 7.10 -13.23 -6.82
N ASN A 172 7.78 -14.20 -7.44
CA ASN A 172 7.94 -15.54 -6.85
C ASN A 172 8.78 -15.53 -5.57
N LYS A 173 9.71 -14.57 -5.42
CA LYS A 173 10.59 -14.42 -4.25
C LYS A 173 9.96 -13.52 -3.19
N VAL A 174 9.36 -12.41 -3.60
CA VAL A 174 8.86 -11.37 -2.68
C VAL A 174 7.35 -11.45 -2.41
N GLY A 175 6.61 -12.21 -3.21
CA GLY A 175 5.16 -12.22 -3.20
C GLY A 175 4.56 -11.13 -4.09
N TYR A 176 3.24 -11.16 -4.24
CA TYR A 176 2.44 -10.18 -4.98
C TYR A 176 1.07 -10.05 -4.32
N ILE A 177 0.41 -8.92 -4.53
CA ILE A 177 -0.90 -8.61 -3.94
C ILE A 177 -1.97 -8.82 -5.01
N GLY A 178 -3.05 -9.54 -4.67
CA GLY A 178 -4.21 -9.66 -5.55
C GLY A 178 -4.93 -8.33 -5.73
N TRP A 179 -5.90 -8.26 -6.63
CA TRP A 179 -6.69 -7.04 -6.86
C TRP A 179 -8.18 -7.35 -6.89
N THR A 180 -9.03 -6.39 -6.54
CA THR A 180 -10.50 -6.50 -6.63
C THR A 180 -10.98 -5.54 -7.70
N ASN A 181 -11.98 -5.92 -8.48
CA ASN A 181 -12.62 -4.99 -9.41
C ASN A 181 -13.53 -3.99 -8.66
N ILE A 182 -13.01 -2.80 -8.37
CA ILE A 182 -13.76 -1.70 -7.72
C ILE A 182 -13.88 -0.50 -8.63
N ASP A 183 -15.06 0.11 -8.71
CA ASP A 183 -15.31 1.35 -9.42
C ASP A 183 -16.18 2.31 -8.56
N ARG A 184 -16.48 3.49 -9.11
CA ARG A 184 -17.27 4.52 -8.42
C ARG A 184 -18.65 4.07 -7.96
N ARG A 185 -19.25 3.08 -8.64
CA ARG A 185 -20.60 2.60 -8.35
C ARG A 185 -20.61 1.66 -7.15
N ASN A 186 -19.50 0.95 -6.91
CA ASN A 186 -19.41 -0.05 -5.84
C ASN A 186 -18.44 0.33 -4.72
N ILE A 187 -17.63 1.38 -4.85
CA ILE A 187 -16.73 1.82 -3.78
C ILE A 187 -17.49 2.24 -2.51
N GLY A 188 -18.68 2.82 -2.66
CA GLY A 188 -19.58 3.20 -1.57
C GLY A 188 -19.92 2.05 -0.61
N GLN A 189 -19.88 0.79 -1.08
CA GLN A 189 -20.14 -0.37 -0.22
C GLN A 189 -19.05 -0.55 0.84
N PHE A 190 -17.81 -0.11 0.55
CA PHE A 190 -16.69 -0.20 1.49
C PHE A 190 -16.70 0.90 2.55
N HIS A 191 -17.49 1.97 2.35
CA HIS A 191 -17.74 2.97 3.39
C HIS A 191 -18.69 2.43 4.48
N ARG A 192 -19.60 1.50 4.12
CA ARG A 192 -20.57 0.89 5.03
C ARG A 192 -19.97 -0.20 5.92
N ASP A 193 -18.94 -0.88 5.44
CA ASP A 193 -18.29 -1.99 6.16
C ASP A 193 -17.17 -1.55 7.12
N ASP A 194 -17.08 -0.24 7.42
CA ASP A 194 -16.00 0.33 8.23
C ASP A 194 -14.60 0.01 7.71
N LEU A 195 -14.51 -0.34 6.42
CA LEU A 195 -13.32 -0.89 5.81
C LEU A 195 -12.28 0.22 5.66
N ARG A 196 -11.12 0.02 6.30
CA ARG A 196 -10.01 0.97 6.23
C ARG A 196 -8.98 0.51 5.21
N PHE A 197 -8.48 1.48 4.45
CA PHE A 197 -7.48 1.26 3.43
C PHE A 197 -6.07 1.50 3.96
N ILE A 198 -5.13 0.95 3.20
CA ILE A 198 -3.70 1.10 3.42
C ILE A 198 -3.11 1.67 2.14
N GLN A 199 -2.39 2.77 2.28
CA GLN A 199 -1.46 3.24 1.26
C GLN A 199 -0.05 2.93 1.77
N ALA A 200 0.82 2.44 0.90
CA ALA A 200 2.22 2.24 1.24
C ALA A 200 3.14 2.44 0.03
N GLY A 201 4.32 3.01 0.25
CA GLY A 201 5.25 3.31 -0.81
C GLY A 201 6.57 3.95 -0.37
N TYR A 202 7.36 4.35 -1.36
CA TYR A 202 8.64 5.05 -1.21
C TYR A 202 8.43 6.51 -1.58
N SER A 203 8.22 7.32 -0.56
CA SER A 203 8.01 8.76 -0.68
C SER A 203 9.34 9.50 -0.78
N GLN A 204 9.33 10.72 -1.31
CA GLN A 204 10.53 11.51 -1.57
C GLN A 204 11.31 11.85 -0.29
N ASP A 205 10.63 12.01 0.84
CA ASP A 205 11.23 12.20 2.17
C ASP A 205 11.78 10.89 2.77
N ARG A 206 11.37 9.74 2.23
CA ARG A 206 11.80 8.39 2.64
C ARG A 206 12.17 7.53 1.43
N PRO A 207 13.12 7.95 0.58
CA PRO A 207 13.39 7.29 -0.70
C PRO A 207 14.02 5.90 -0.54
N ARG A 208 14.57 5.62 0.65
CA ARG A 208 15.31 4.38 0.98
C ARG A 208 14.63 3.57 2.08
N GLY A 209 13.36 3.84 2.38
CA GLY A 209 12.58 3.09 3.35
C GLY A 209 11.09 3.20 3.08
N ILE A 210 10.41 2.07 2.99
CA ILE A 210 8.96 2.05 2.78
C ILE A 210 8.21 2.57 4.01
N SER A 211 7.24 3.43 3.76
CA SER A 211 6.29 3.92 4.75
C SER A 211 4.87 3.52 4.37
N ALA A 212 3.98 3.41 5.35
CA ALA A 212 2.56 3.13 5.14
C ALA A 212 1.68 4.06 5.98
N HIS A 213 0.62 4.59 5.37
CA HIS A 213 -0.52 5.14 6.10
C HIS A 213 -1.58 4.03 6.20
N ILE A 214 -1.88 3.60 7.43
CA ILE A 214 -2.85 2.55 7.71
C ILE A 214 -4.07 3.18 8.37
N GLY A 215 -5.27 2.88 7.88
CA GLY A 215 -6.49 3.43 8.48
C GLY A 215 -7.17 4.52 7.66
N CYS A 216 -6.68 4.81 6.45
CA CYS A 216 -7.25 5.85 5.60
C CYS A 216 -8.52 5.41 4.88
N GLN A 217 -9.20 6.38 4.27
CA GLN A 217 -10.50 6.27 3.64
C GLN A 217 -10.52 7.01 2.31
N PHE A 218 -11.37 6.55 1.39
CA PHE A 218 -11.87 7.40 0.33
C PHE A 218 -12.84 8.43 0.93
N ILE A 219 -12.83 9.65 0.42
CA ILE A 219 -13.54 10.81 1.00
C ILE A 219 -14.40 11.55 -0.02
N GLY A 220 -14.39 11.12 -1.28
CA GLY A 220 -15.21 11.73 -2.32
C GLY A 220 -14.78 11.33 -3.72
N GLN A 221 -15.57 11.75 -4.70
CA GLN A 221 -15.32 11.47 -6.11
C GLN A 221 -14.96 12.77 -6.81
N GLY A 222 -13.90 12.74 -7.63
CA GLY A 222 -13.63 13.82 -8.56
C GLY A 222 -14.72 13.93 -9.62
N ASP A 223 -14.76 15.07 -10.31
CA ASP A 223 -15.66 15.27 -11.44
C ASP A 223 -15.46 14.24 -12.57
N ASP A 224 -16.33 14.29 -13.57
CA ASP A 224 -16.26 13.40 -14.75
C ASP A 224 -15.03 13.65 -15.63
N LYS A 225 -14.36 14.80 -15.46
CA LYS A 225 -13.13 15.14 -16.17
C LYS A 225 -11.92 14.44 -15.55
N SER A 226 -11.77 14.48 -14.23
CA SER A 226 -10.64 13.87 -13.51
C SER A 226 -10.80 12.37 -13.33
N LYS A 227 -12.04 11.89 -13.13
CA LYS A 227 -12.36 10.47 -12.87
C LYS A 227 -11.62 9.84 -11.68
N LEU A 228 -10.98 10.66 -10.84
CA LEU A 228 -10.25 10.25 -9.64
C LEU A 228 -11.22 9.94 -8.48
N GLU A 229 -10.80 9.04 -7.61
CA GLU A 229 -11.39 8.86 -6.29
C GLU A 229 -10.50 9.53 -5.25
N PHE A 230 -11.05 10.48 -4.49
CA PHE A 230 -10.31 11.21 -3.47
C PHE A 230 -10.17 10.39 -2.20
N HIS A 231 -9.00 10.47 -1.56
CA HIS A 231 -8.71 9.78 -0.31
C HIS A 231 -7.93 10.66 0.66
N ASN A 232 -7.97 10.30 1.94
CA ASN A 232 -7.24 10.98 3.01
C ASN A 232 -5.94 10.27 3.42
N CYS A 233 -5.50 9.22 2.71
CA CYS A 233 -4.17 8.63 2.96
C CYS A 233 -3.07 9.66 2.69
N ASP A 234 -2.08 9.72 3.59
CA ASP A 234 -0.90 10.56 3.43
C ASP A 234 -0.04 10.09 2.27
N ALA A 235 0.14 10.98 1.31
CA ALA A 235 0.96 10.75 0.14
C ALA A 235 1.57 12.07 -0.32
N ILE A 236 2.88 12.04 -0.53
CA ILE A 236 3.66 13.15 -1.09
C ILE A 236 4.35 12.67 -2.37
N ASN A 237 5.16 13.54 -2.98
CA ASN A 237 5.97 13.17 -4.14
C ASN A 237 6.75 11.86 -3.91
N GLY A 238 6.88 11.03 -4.94
CA GLY A 238 7.42 9.67 -4.84
C GLY A 238 6.39 8.59 -4.45
N SER A 239 5.32 8.94 -3.74
CA SER A 239 4.20 8.03 -3.48
C SER A 239 3.35 7.74 -4.73
N SER A 240 3.55 8.46 -5.84
CA SER A 240 2.93 8.15 -7.13
C SER A 240 3.07 6.67 -7.50
N GLY A 241 1.97 6.05 -7.88
CA GLY A 241 1.91 4.62 -8.20
C GLY A 241 1.76 3.69 -6.99
N SER A 242 1.74 4.21 -5.77
CA SER A 242 1.50 3.41 -4.57
C SER A 242 0.14 2.70 -4.63
N PRO A 243 0.05 1.44 -4.20
CA PRO A 243 -1.23 0.78 -4.05
C PRO A 243 -2.04 1.40 -2.92
N ILE A 244 -3.34 1.50 -3.16
CA ILE A 244 -4.35 1.54 -2.10
C ILE A 244 -4.97 0.15 -2.05
N PHE A 245 -4.92 -0.48 -0.88
CA PHE A 245 -5.39 -1.85 -0.69
C PHE A 245 -6.06 -2.03 0.66
N TYR A 246 -6.82 -3.12 0.80
CA TYR A 246 -7.43 -3.54 2.05
C TYR A 246 -7.14 -5.00 2.32
N ILE A 247 -7.48 -5.44 3.53
CA ILE A 247 -7.37 -6.83 3.96
C ILE A 247 -8.80 -7.35 4.14
N SER A 248 -9.13 -8.46 3.48
CA SER A 248 -10.39 -9.17 3.68
C SER A 248 -10.15 -10.67 3.71
N ARG A 249 -10.65 -11.33 4.76
CA ARG A 249 -10.49 -12.79 4.99
C ARG A 249 -9.03 -13.25 4.84
N GLY A 250 -8.09 -12.47 5.38
CA GLY A 250 -6.64 -12.76 5.31
C GLY A 250 -5.99 -12.52 3.94
N GLN A 251 -6.75 -12.05 2.95
CA GLN A 251 -6.25 -11.70 1.62
C GLN A 251 -6.08 -10.19 1.50
N LEU A 252 -4.94 -9.77 0.98
CA LEU A 252 -4.70 -8.38 0.60
C LEU A 252 -5.17 -8.16 -0.82
N ARG A 253 -5.95 -7.10 -1.04
CA ARG A 253 -6.50 -6.78 -2.35
C ARG A 253 -6.31 -5.30 -2.68
N VAL A 254 -5.57 -5.04 -3.77
CA VAL A 254 -5.43 -3.71 -4.36
C VAL A 254 -6.77 -3.28 -4.94
N VAL A 255 -7.12 -2.02 -4.67
CA VAL A 255 -8.38 -1.41 -5.10
C VAL A 255 -8.17 -0.18 -5.95
N GLY A 256 -7.01 0.47 -5.80
CA GLY A 256 -6.64 1.61 -6.62
C GLY A 256 -5.16 1.90 -6.57
N VAL A 257 -4.76 2.86 -7.40
CA VAL A 257 -3.40 3.38 -7.52
C VAL A 257 -3.43 4.85 -7.19
N HIS A 258 -2.61 5.29 -6.23
CA HIS A 258 -2.43 6.70 -5.96
C HIS A 258 -1.75 7.39 -7.15
N ALA A 259 -2.42 8.39 -7.73
CA ALA A 259 -2.01 9.06 -8.96
C ALA A 259 -1.67 10.55 -8.77
N ALA A 260 -2.31 11.21 -7.81
CA ALA A 260 -2.13 12.65 -7.59
C ALA A 260 -2.24 13.04 -6.12
N THR A 261 -1.52 14.11 -5.73
CA THR A 261 -1.78 14.87 -4.51
C THR A 261 -2.34 16.22 -4.92
N LEU A 262 -3.50 16.58 -4.37
CA LEU A 262 -4.30 17.75 -4.70
C LEU A 262 -4.37 18.67 -3.48
N THR A 263 -4.56 19.97 -3.72
CA THR A 263 -4.86 20.96 -2.67
C THR A 263 -6.32 21.36 -2.80
N THR A 264 -7.09 21.33 -1.71
CA THR A 264 -8.47 21.83 -1.67
C THR A 264 -8.49 23.36 -1.63
N ALA A 265 -9.68 23.96 -1.81
CA ALA A 265 -9.86 25.41 -1.70
C ALA A 265 -9.44 25.94 -0.32
N GLU A 266 -9.61 25.13 0.72
CA GLU A 266 -9.24 25.41 2.11
C GLU A 266 -7.74 25.15 2.40
N GLY A 267 -6.93 24.88 1.37
CA GLY A 267 -5.49 24.63 1.50
C GLY A 267 -5.12 23.23 1.99
N SER A 268 -6.09 22.35 2.24
CA SER A 268 -5.83 20.99 2.72
C SER A 268 -5.31 20.09 1.58
N LYS A 269 -4.34 19.21 1.88
CA LYS A 269 -3.87 18.21 0.91
C LYS A 269 -4.74 16.96 0.95
N ILE A 270 -5.15 16.47 -0.22
CA ILE A 270 -5.87 15.20 -0.40
C ILE A 270 -5.21 14.38 -1.51
N GLY A 271 -5.35 13.05 -1.46
CA GLY A 271 -4.87 12.19 -2.53
C GLY A 271 -5.98 11.88 -3.54
N GLY A 272 -5.61 11.67 -4.79
CA GLY A 272 -6.46 11.17 -5.86
C GLY A 272 -5.93 9.83 -6.36
N ALA A 273 -6.83 8.85 -6.47
CA ALA A 273 -6.52 7.52 -6.93
C ALA A 273 -7.36 7.09 -8.12
N ILE A 274 -6.80 6.20 -8.93
CA ILE A 274 -7.54 5.52 -10.00
C ILE A 274 -7.92 4.15 -9.49
N LEU A 275 -9.23 3.89 -9.49
CA LEU A 275 -9.77 2.60 -9.07
C LEU A 275 -9.52 1.54 -10.13
N THR A 276 -9.19 0.34 -9.65
CA THR A 276 -8.92 -0.87 -10.45
C THR A 276 -9.98 -1.20 -11.48
N GLY A 277 -11.25 -0.88 -11.26
CA GLY A 277 -12.33 -1.11 -12.21
C GLY A 277 -12.18 -0.35 -13.52
N ARG A 278 -11.44 0.77 -13.53
CA ARG A 278 -11.08 1.47 -14.77
C ARG A 278 -10.21 0.63 -15.71
N PHE A 279 -9.41 -0.27 -15.15
CA PHE A 279 -8.43 -1.06 -15.89
C PHE A 279 -8.55 -2.58 -15.64
N ALA A 280 -9.61 -3.04 -14.99
CA ALA A 280 -9.84 -4.45 -14.68
C ALA A 280 -9.86 -5.34 -15.92
N SER A 281 -10.50 -4.88 -17.01
CA SER A 281 -10.51 -5.59 -18.29
C SER A 281 -9.11 -5.70 -18.91
N TYR A 282 -8.26 -4.69 -18.70
CA TYR A 282 -6.86 -4.74 -19.13
C TYR A 282 -6.09 -5.77 -18.33
N LEU A 283 -6.20 -5.76 -16.99
CA LEU A 283 -5.53 -6.72 -16.11
C LEU A 283 -5.91 -8.17 -16.47
N LYS A 284 -7.21 -8.46 -16.61
CA LYS A 284 -7.70 -9.80 -16.96
C LYS A 284 -7.13 -10.34 -18.27
N ARG A 285 -6.90 -9.46 -19.27
CA ARG A 285 -6.38 -9.85 -20.58
C ARG A 285 -4.86 -9.98 -20.63
N HIS A 286 -4.13 -9.10 -19.92
CA HIS A 286 -2.69 -8.93 -20.13
C HIS A 286 -1.83 -9.37 -18.95
N VAL A 287 -2.37 -9.39 -17.74
CA VAL A 287 -1.65 -9.81 -16.55
C VAL A 287 -1.90 -11.30 -16.35
N LYS A 288 -0.92 -12.11 -16.75
CA LYS A 288 -0.95 -13.55 -16.48
C LYS A 288 -0.74 -13.79 -14.98
N GLU A 289 -1.82 -14.07 -14.26
CA GLU A 289 -1.73 -14.83 -13.02
C GLU A 289 -1.25 -16.24 -13.42
N ASN A 290 0.00 -16.60 -13.09
CA ASN A 290 0.56 -17.88 -13.52
C ASN A 290 -0.29 -19.06 -13.01
N ASN A 291 -0.73 -19.92 -13.93
CA ASN A 291 -1.14 -21.33 -13.77
C ASN A 291 -1.42 -21.79 -12.31
N GLY A 292 -2.49 -21.28 -11.69
CA GLY A 292 -3.00 -21.81 -10.41
C GLY A 292 -2.26 -21.41 -9.13
N ARG A 293 -1.28 -20.49 -9.15
CA ARG A 293 -0.70 -19.94 -7.91
C ARG A 293 -1.46 -18.70 -7.45
N THR A 294 -2.15 -18.82 -6.32
CA THR A 294 -2.82 -17.71 -5.63
C THR A 294 -1.81 -16.77 -4.98
N PRO A 295 -2.12 -15.47 -4.85
CA PRO A 295 -1.32 -14.54 -4.05
C PRO A 295 -1.04 -15.13 -2.66
N PRO A 296 0.15 -14.90 -2.07
CA PRO A 296 0.44 -15.37 -0.73
C PRO A 296 -0.63 -14.86 0.26
N THR A 297 -1.27 -15.79 0.95
CA THR A 297 -2.10 -15.48 2.11
C THR A 297 -1.19 -15.27 3.32
N LEU A 298 -1.58 -14.38 4.23
CA LEU A 298 -0.87 -14.24 5.49
C LEU A 298 -1.04 -15.56 6.29
N ARG A 299 0.05 -16.26 6.59
CA ARG A 299 -0.01 -17.55 7.30
C ARG A 299 -0.57 -17.34 8.71
N PRO A 300 -1.59 -18.10 9.14
CA PRO A 300 -2.08 -18.05 10.51
C PRO A 300 -1.01 -18.49 11.51
N GLN A 301 -0.13 -19.42 11.11
CA GLN A 301 0.75 -20.17 12.01
C GLN A 301 2.11 -19.57 12.38
N ALA A 302 2.32 -18.26 12.34
CA ALA A 302 3.48 -17.66 13.02
C ALA A 302 3.04 -16.69 14.12
N ALA A 303 1.73 -16.48 14.23
CA ALA A 303 1.12 -15.49 15.11
C ALA A 303 0.93 -16.00 16.54
N LYS A 304 0.60 -17.28 16.75
CA LYS A 304 0.20 -17.84 18.06
C LYS A 304 1.36 -18.26 18.96
N SER A 305 2.45 -18.83 18.42
CA SER A 305 3.62 -19.21 19.25
C SER A 305 4.33 -18.01 19.86
N ALA A 306 4.26 -16.84 19.24
CA ALA A 306 4.81 -15.60 19.77
C ALA A 306 3.95 -15.02 20.91
N ILE A 307 2.63 -15.26 20.89
CA ILE A 307 1.67 -14.74 21.86
C ILE A 307 1.78 -15.46 23.22
N ASP A 308 1.99 -16.78 23.23
CA ASP A 308 2.04 -17.58 24.47
C ASP A 308 3.31 -17.32 25.32
N GLN A 309 4.41 -16.87 24.70
CA GLN A 309 5.62 -16.50 25.43
C GLN A 309 5.52 -15.11 26.09
N LEU A 310 4.62 -14.25 25.62
CA LEU A 310 4.43 -12.86 26.06
C LEU A 310 3.48 -12.73 27.26
N SER A 311 2.47 -13.59 27.37
CA SER A 311 1.44 -13.55 28.43
C SER A 311 1.96 -13.96 29.82
N ARG A 312 3.09 -14.66 29.91
CA ARG A 312 3.67 -15.09 31.20
C ARG A 312 4.41 -13.98 31.98
N ARG A 313 4.66 -12.81 31.40
CA ARG A 313 5.55 -11.77 32.00
C ARG A 313 4.89 -10.45 32.40
N LEU A 314 3.58 -10.25 32.20
CA LEU A 314 2.90 -8.99 32.52
C LEU A 314 1.78 -9.19 33.56
N ARG A 315 2.16 -9.39 34.83
CA ARG A 315 1.27 -9.09 35.96
C ARG A 315 1.34 -7.58 36.22
N ILE A 316 0.35 -6.82 35.79
CA ILE A 316 0.11 -5.46 36.31
C ILE A 316 -1.40 -5.32 36.58
N THR A 317 -1.74 -5.12 37.85
CA THR A 317 -3.07 -4.92 38.41
C THR A 317 -3.67 -3.58 37.97
N PRO A 318 -4.99 -3.50 37.69
CA PRO A 318 -5.63 -2.26 37.26
C PRO A 318 -6.02 -1.37 38.46
N HIS A 319 -5.71 -0.07 38.40
CA HIS A 319 -6.23 0.94 39.34
C HIS A 319 -7.71 1.25 39.05
N ARG A 320 -8.56 1.21 40.09
CA ARG A 320 -9.98 1.66 40.06
C ARG A 320 -10.04 3.20 40.05
N ALA A 321 -10.80 3.77 39.12
CA ALA A 321 -11.19 5.18 39.15
C ALA A 321 -12.35 5.41 40.13
N LYS A 322 -12.28 6.50 40.92
CA LYS A 322 -13.38 6.99 41.79
C LYS A 322 -14.44 7.73 40.97
N PRO A 323 -15.73 7.64 41.33
CA PRO A 323 -16.80 8.37 40.66
C PRO A 323 -16.84 9.85 41.11
N LEU A 324 -17.16 10.74 40.18
CA LEU A 324 -17.41 12.15 40.44
C LEU A 324 -18.92 12.35 40.73
N THR A 325 -19.23 12.79 41.94
CA THR A 325 -20.43 13.59 42.28
C THR A 325 -20.03 15.07 42.17
N LYS A 326 -20.90 16.04 41.86
CA LYS A 326 -22.31 16.24 42.20
C LYS A 326 -23.11 16.66 40.97
#